data_AF-A0A6G0SYA8-F1
#
_entry.id   AF-A0A6G0SYA8-F1
#
_cell.length_a   1.000
_cell.length_b   1.000
_cell.length_c   1.000
_cell.angle_alpha   90.00
_cell.angle_beta   90.00
_cell.angle_gamma   90.00
#
_symmetry.space_group_name_H-M   'P 1'
#
loop_
_entity.id
_entity.type
_entity.pdbx_description
1 polymer ?
#
loop_
_entity_poly.entity_id
_entity_poly.type
_entity_poly.pdbx_seq_one_letter_code
_entity_poly.pdbx_strand_id
1 'polypeptide(L)'
;MITLTEKEEKEFQIAKFCKICLLSFEENELYKVRDHCHITGKYRQCICFKCNFEITNPSFVPIFFHNLSYDSHFIIRELGFDDKNIHVIPNSTEKYISFSKEVALRFSIKFVDTFRFMASSLSELAENLLEDKSRFKETLKLFSNKTLDLVTRKGVFPYEYIDNWSKLNETRLPLKSAFYNSLKDEEINNNDYSHAKKIWKVFNIKTLGEYSDLYLKTDVAILTDVFENFRDLCLSTLSLDPAHYMTAPGFAFDCMLKYTKVKLEKLTDYNMLLYFESSIKGVSVNQLKDMLKQTYQTLKSMLTELPFKDFEWVDDLNIDVTKIPDDSEVGYILEVDIDYPQYLHEKHNDFPNVRTRVSLKLVSSDKQANKLMMKNTFKDRTIYSENLMAIHQHKETIKFDKAIYVGSAILDVSKTFIHNLFPYFDTSNYPKDHYCFNENHKNQPGYFKDEMGGKFLKEFVSLRPKLYAYKTENNDEVKKAKASNGVHLIDLCFV
;
A
#
# COMPACT_ATOMS: atom_id res chain seq x y z
N MET A 1 -22.87 -7.89 37.36
CA MET A 1 -23.69 -7.21 36.34
C MET A 1 -23.02 -5.89 36.01
N ILE A 2 -22.85 -5.56 34.74
CA ILE A 2 -22.29 -4.27 34.33
C ILE A 2 -23.31 -3.18 34.64
N THR A 3 -22.86 -2.10 35.30
CA THR A 3 -23.71 -0.94 35.57
C THR A 3 -23.75 -0.06 34.32
N LEU A 4 -24.88 -0.07 33.63
CA LEU A 4 -25.12 0.75 32.44
C LEU A 4 -25.52 2.17 32.85
N THR A 5 -25.10 3.15 32.06
CA THR A 5 -25.68 4.50 32.14
C THR A 5 -27.11 4.50 31.61
N GLU A 6 -27.93 5.47 32.00
CA GLU A 6 -29.33 5.57 31.54
C GLU A 6 -29.45 5.65 30.01
N LYS A 7 -28.47 6.26 29.34
CA LYS A 7 -28.42 6.34 27.88
C LYS A 7 -28.15 4.97 27.26
N GLU A 8 -27.19 4.23 27.79
CA GLU A 8 -26.83 2.91 27.28
C GLU A 8 -27.94 1.87 27.51
N GLU A 9 -28.63 1.95 28.65
CA GLU A 9 -29.79 1.07 28.89
C GLU A 9 -30.94 1.41 27.92
N LYS A 10 -31.20 2.70 27.64
CA LYS A 10 -32.17 3.09 26.59
C LYS A 10 -31.77 2.56 25.22
N GLU A 11 -30.51 2.70 24.82
CA GLU A 11 -29.99 2.15 23.56
C GLU A 11 -30.12 0.63 23.51
N PHE A 12 -29.82 -0.06 24.62
CA PHE A 12 -30.02 -1.49 24.73
C PHE A 12 -31.49 -1.85 24.53
N GLN A 13 -32.44 -1.22 25.22
CA GLN A 13 -33.86 -1.55 25.08
C GLN A 13 -34.39 -1.32 23.65
N ILE A 14 -34.03 -0.20 23.02
CA ILE A 14 -34.50 0.18 21.67
C ILE A 14 -33.92 -0.71 20.56
N ALA A 15 -32.75 -1.32 20.76
CA ALA A 15 -32.06 -2.08 19.72
C ALA A 15 -32.91 -3.27 19.20
N LYS A 16 -33.33 -3.22 17.93
CA LYS A 16 -34.09 -4.27 17.24
C LYS A 16 -33.22 -5.26 16.45
N PHE A 17 -32.00 -4.86 16.11
CA PHE A 17 -31.06 -5.65 15.31
C PHE A 17 -29.75 -5.85 16.07
N CYS A 18 -29.12 -7.00 15.87
CA CYS A 18 -27.76 -7.24 16.37
C CYS A 18 -26.76 -6.35 15.62
N LYS A 19 -25.93 -5.58 16.33
CA LYS A 19 -24.95 -4.69 15.67
C LYS A 19 -23.85 -5.42 14.87
N ILE A 20 -23.66 -6.73 15.07
CA ILE A 20 -22.63 -7.52 14.39
C ILE A 20 -23.20 -8.24 13.16
N CYS A 21 -24.14 -9.18 13.36
CA CYS A 21 -24.71 -9.95 12.26
C CYS A 21 -25.83 -9.21 11.51
N LEU A 22 -26.29 -8.05 12.02
CA LEU A 22 -27.35 -7.22 11.45
C LEU A 22 -28.72 -7.93 11.34
N LEU A 23 -28.87 -9.10 11.95
CA LEU A 23 -30.13 -9.84 12.03
C LEU A 23 -31.06 -9.25 13.08
N SER A 24 -32.36 -9.25 12.78
CA SER A 24 -33.42 -8.84 13.72
C SER A 24 -33.48 -9.81 14.91
N PHE A 25 -33.59 -9.26 16.12
CA PHE A 25 -33.74 -10.06 17.34
C PHE A 25 -35.08 -10.79 17.40
N GLU A 26 -36.14 -10.13 16.94
CA GLU A 26 -37.51 -10.68 16.97
C GLU A 26 -37.71 -11.72 15.86
N GLU A 27 -37.34 -11.40 14.62
CA GLU A 27 -37.61 -12.28 13.46
C GLU A 27 -36.75 -13.56 13.46
N ASN A 28 -35.55 -13.49 14.03
CA ASN A 28 -34.62 -14.63 14.08
C ASN A 28 -34.52 -15.26 15.47
N GLU A 29 -35.42 -14.91 16.40
CA GLU A 29 -35.48 -15.41 17.78
C GLU A 29 -34.12 -15.35 18.51
N LEU A 30 -33.37 -14.26 18.31
CA LEU A 30 -32.01 -14.14 18.85
C LEU A 30 -32.02 -13.61 20.28
N TYR A 31 -31.31 -14.29 21.18
CA TYR A 31 -31.15 -13.82 22.56
C TYR A 31 -30.23 -12.61 22.64
N LYS A 32 -30.73 -11.53 23.25
CA LYS A 32 -30.09 -10.21 23.35
C LYS A 32 -29.13 -10.15 24.53
N VAL A 33 -27.88 -9.75 24.30
CA VAL A 33 -26.85 -9.67 25.33
C VAL A 33 -26.12 -8.32 25.34
N ARG A 34 -25.61 -7.97 26.52
CA ARG A 34 -24.86 -6.74 26.78
C ARG A 34 -23.36 -7.01 26.61
N ASP A 35 -22.82 -6.73 25.43
CA ASP A 35 -21.38 -6.82 25.19
C ASP A 35 -20.64 -5.73 25.98
N HIS A 36 -19.50 -6.11 26.55
CA HIS A 36 -18.67 -5.21 27.33
C HIS A 36 -17.20 -5.56 27.16
N CYS A 37 -16.34 -4.55 27.34
CA CYS A 37 -14.92 -4.76 27.36
C CYS A 37 -14.51 -5.50 28.64
N HIS A 38 -13.92 -6.68 28.52
CA HIS A 38 -13.45 -7.43 29.69
C HIS A 38 -12.25 -6.76 30.40
N ILE A 39 -11.56 -5.83 29.73
CA ILE A 39 -10.43 -5.08 30.31
C ILE A 39 -10.92 -3.85 31.07
N THR A 40 -11.81 -3.05 30.47
CA THR A 40 -12.26 -1.77 31.07
C THR A 40 -13.60 -1.88 31.81
N GLY A 41 -14.31 -2.99 31.66
CA GLY A 41 -15.66 -3.20 32.21
C GLY A 41 -16.75 -2.38 31.53
N LYS A 42 -16.42 -1.54 30.53
CA LYS A 42 -17.38 -0.64 29.87
C LYS A 42 -18.26 -1.37 28.87
N TYR A 43 -19.54 -1.02 28.86
CA TYR A 43 -20.47 -1.48 27.83
C TYR A 43 -20.01 -1.04 26.43
N ARG A 44 -20.16 -1.93 25.46
CA ARG A 44 -19.78 -1.68 24.07
C ARG A 44 -21.04 -1.53 23.21
N GLN A 45 -21.89 -2.56 23.22
CA GLN A 45 -23.04 -2.61 22.33
C GLN A 45 -24.02 -3.75 22.66
N CYS A 46 -25.18 -3.67 22.03
CA CYS A 46 -26.19 -4.71 22.05
C CYS A 46 -25.98 -5.68 20.89
N ILE A 47 -25.77 -6.95 21.19
CA ILE A 47 -25.53 -8.02 20.20
C ILE A 47 -26.29 -9.29 20.56
N CYS A 48 -26.32 -10.28 19.67
CA CYS A 48 -26.89 -11.58 19.98
C CYS A 48 -25.88 -12.48 20.71
N PHE A 49 -26.40 -13.44 21.48
CA PHE A 49 -25.59 -14.40 22.25
C PHE A 49 -24.55 -15.12 21.39
N LYS A 50 -24.93 -15.55 20.18
CA LYS A 50 -24.03 -16.22 19.24
C LYS A 50 -22.83 -15.33 18.86
N CYS A 51 -23.09 -14.11 18.41
CA CYS A 51 -22.02 -13.17 18.08
C CYS A 51 -21.16 -12.85 19.31
N ASN A 52 -21.75 -12.71 20.50
CA ASN A 52 -21.00 -12.46 21.72
C ASN A 52 -20.04 -13.60 22.08
N PHE A 53 -20.44 -14.84 21.82
CA PHE A 53 -19.60 -16.01 22.04
C PHE A 53 -18.44 -16.09 21.03
N GLU A 54 -18.68 -15.65 19.79
CA GLU A 54 -17.68 -15.61 18.72
C GLU A 54 -16.68 -14.45 18.89
N ILE A 55 -17.00 -13.41 19.67
CA ILE A 55 -16.06 -12.32 19.96
C ILE A 55 -14.88 -12.84 20.77
N THR A 56 -13.72 -12.85 20.14
CA THR A 56 -12.45 -13.08 20.83
C THR A 56 -11.86 -11.77 21.29
N ASN A 57 -11.43 -11.71 22.56
CA ASN A 57 -10.60 -10.61 23.01
C ASN A 57 -9.23 -10.65 22.30
N PRO A 58 -8.70 -9.50 21.85
CA PRO A 58 -7.39 -9.48 21.23
C PRO A 58 -6.34 -9.95 22.23
N SER A 59 -5.60 -10.99 21.84
CA SER A 59 -4.49 -11.56 22.60
C SER A 59 -3.18 -10.81 22.34
N PHE A 60 -3.25 -9.55 21.94
CA PHE A 60 -2.10 -8.78 21.52
C PHE A 60 -2.23 -7.28 21.71
N VAL A 61 -1.10 -6.59 21.78
CA VAL A 61 -0.99 -5.13 21.74
C VAL A 61 -0.21 -4.71 20.49
N PRO A 62 -0.81 -3.92 19.57
CA PRO A 62 -0.10 -3.38 18.43
C PRO A 62 0.75 -2.18 18.83
N ILE A 63 2.00 -2.15 18.38
CA ILE A 63 2.91 -1.01 18.44
C ILE A 63 3.10 -0.49 17.03
N PHE A 64 2.76 0.78 16.82
CA PHE A 64 2.77 1.41 15.52
C PHE A 64 4.07 2.17 15.27
N PHE A 65 4.69 1.91 14.12
CA PHE A 65 5.83 2.65 13.60
C PHE A 65 5.44 3.24 12.24
N HIS A 66 6.10 4.33 11.84
CA HIS A 66 5.95 4.88 10.50
C HIS A 66 7.18 4.55 9.69
N ASN A 67 7.05 3.63 8.73
CA ASN A 67 8.15 3.04 7.97
C ASN A 67 9.04 2.11 8.82
N LEU A 68 8.41 1.14 9.49
CA LEU A 68 9.05 0.13 10.35
C LEU A 68 10.24 -0.60 9.71
N SER A 69 10.29 -0.68 8.37
CA SER A 69 11.38 -1.33 7.65
C SER A 69 12.76 -0.81 8.08
N TYR A 70 12.89 0.48 8.40
CA TYR A 70 14.15 1.07 8.83
C TYR A 70 14.56 0.61 10.24
N ASP A 71 13.63 0.66 11.18
CA ASP A 71 13.89 0.37 12.61
C ASP A 71 13.88 -1.13 12.95
N SER A 72 13.24 -1.94 12.10
CA SER A 72 13.03 -3.37 12.34
C SER A 72 14.32 -4.14 12.61
N HIS A 73 15.41 -3.79 11.92
CA HIS A 73 16.71 -4.46 12.06
C HIS A 73 17.30 -4.29 13.46
N PHE A 74 17.15 -3.11 14.06
CA PHE A 74 17.63 -2.85 15.41
C PHE A 74 16.78 -3.60 16.45
N ILE A 75 15.45 -3.52 16.31
CA ILE A 75 14.52 -4.12 17.27
C ILE A 75 14.65 -5.65 17.26
N ILE A 76 14.64 -6.29 16.08
CA ILE A 76 14.70 -7.75 15.96
C ILE A 76 16.01 -8.30 16.54
N ARG A 77 17.12 -7.59 16.35
CA ARG A 77 18.42 -7.99 16.92
C ARG A 77 18.34 -8.07 18.45
N GLU A 78 17.72 -7.09 19.10
CA GLU A 78 17.60 -7.07 20.56
C GLU A 78 16.56 -8.08 21.07
N LEU A 79 15.49 -8.33 20.30
CA LEU A 79 14.48 -9.35 20.65
C LEU A 79 15.05 -10.79 20.66
N GLY A 80 16.17 -11.02 19.97
CA GLY A 80 16.87 -12.31 19.92
C GLY A 80 17.58 -12.71 21.21
N PHE A 81 17.76 -11.79 22.17
CA PHE A 81 18.33 -12.10 23.48
C PHE A 81 17.32 -12.67 24.49
N ASP A 82 16.05 -12.78 24.11
CA ASP A 82 14.96 -13.31 24.94
C ASP A 82 14.50 -14.68 24.40
N ASP A 83 14.42 -15.68 25.28
CA ASP A 83 14.07 -17.08 25.01
C ASP A 83 12.65 -17.30 24.44
N LYS A 84 11.78 -16.29 24.48
CA LYS A 84 10.39 -16.41 23.99
C LYS A 84 10.29 -16.38 22.46
N ASN A 85 9.21 -16.98 21.94
CA ASN A 85 8.96 -17.09 20.50
C ASN A 85 8.79 -15.73 19.82
N ILE A 86 9.33 -15.64 18.60
CA ILE A 86 9.16 -14.51 17.69
C ILE A 86 8.46 -15.03 16.43
N HIS A 87 7.34 -14.39 16.07
CA HIS A 87 6.62 -14.66 14.83
C HIS A 87 6.93 -13.55 13.82
N VAL A 88 7.37 -13.91 12.62
CA VAL A 88 7.78 -12.95 11.60
C VAL A 88 7.00 -13.19 10.31
N ILE A 89 6.54 -12.10 9.69
CA ILE A 89 5.96 -12.10 8.34
C ILE A 89 7.00 -11.48 7.40
N PRO A 90 7.80 -12.31 6.69
CA PRO A 90 8.84 -11.80 5.80
C PRO A 90 8.24 -11.20 4.52
N ASN A 91 8.88 -10.14 4.01
CA ASN A 91 8.64 -9.61 2.67
C ASN A 91 9.74 -10.04 1.69
N SER A 92 10.99 -10.00 2.16
CA SER A 92 12.17 -10.51 1.47
C SER A 92 13.13 -11.13 2.50
N THR A 93 14.29 -11.57 2.04
CA THR A 93 15.37 -12.05 2.93
C THR A 93 15.85 -11.00 3.94
N GLU A 94 15.65 -9.71 3.64
CA GLU A 94 16.12 -8.60 4.47
C GLU A 94 14.99 -7.76 5.06
N LYS A 95 13.80 -7.76 4.44
CA LYS A 95 12.69 -6.88 4.83
C LYS A 95 11.56 -7.67 5.45
N TYR A 96 11.02 -7.14 6.53
CA TYR A 96 9.89 -7.72 7.25
C TYR A 96 8.63 -6.87 7.05
N ILE A 97 7.49 -7.52 6.80
CA ILE A 97 6.18 -6.85 6.77
C ILE A 97 5.78 -6.47 8.19
N SER A 98 5.98 -7.41 9.11
CA SER A 98 5.73 -7.25 10.53
C SER A 98 6.39 -8.41 11.29
N PHE A 99 6.62 -8.20 12.58
CA PHE A 99 7.02 -9.23 13.51
C PHE A 99 6.25 -9.06 14.83
N SER A 100 6.16 -10.14 15.60
CA SER A 100 5.47 -10.19 16.88
C SER A 100 6.32 -10.97 17.89
N LYS A 101 6.36 -10.50 19.14
CA LYS A 101 7.07 -11.16 20.25
C LYS A 101 6.04 -11.66 21.25
N GLU A 102 6.12 -12.93 21.63
CA GLU A 102 5.34 -13.45 22.74
C GLU A 102 5.92 -12.94 24.07
N VAL A 103 5.09 -12.33 24.92
CA VAL A 103 5.52 -11.77 26.22
C VAL A 103 4.96 -12.58 27.38
N ALA A 104 3.77 -13.14 27.23
CA ALA A 104 3.17 -14.07 28.19
C ALA A 104 2.35 -15.13 27.45
N LEU A 105 1.91 -16.16 28.17
CA LEU A 105 1.11 -17.25 27.60
C LEU A 105 -0.14 -16.67 26.89
N ARG A 106 -0.23 -16.86 25.56
CA ARG A 106 -1.29 -16.31 24.71
C ARG A 106 -1.35 -14.77 24.73
N PHE A 107 -0.23 -14.09 24.91
CA PHE A 107 -0.16 -12.64 24.80
C PHE A 107 1.09 -12.19 24.06
N SER A 108 0.90 -11.46 22.96
CA SER A 108 1.97 -11.01 22.08
C SER A 108 1.98 -9.51 21.86
N ILE A 109 3.16 -8.92 21.71
CA ILE A 109 3.33 -7.57 21.17
C ILE A 109 3.49 -7.69 19.66
N LYS A 110 2.74 -6.90 18.87
CA LYS A 110 2.82 -6.89 17.40
C LYS A 110 3.36 -5.56 16.91
N PHE A 111 4.36 -5.58 16.03
CA PHE A 111 4.92 -4.38 15.44
C PHE A 111 4.28 -4.12 14.08
N VAL A 112 3.61 -2.98 13.92
CA VAL A 112 2.80 -2.65 12.75
C VAL A 112 3.34 -1.39 12.06
N ASP A 113 3.41 -1.43 10.73
CA ASP A 113 3.86 -0.29 9.93
C ASP A 113 2.68 0.54 9.40
N THR A 114 2.50 1.74 9.95
CA THR A 114 1.47 2.69 9.51
C THR A 114 1.68 3.16 8.07
N PHE A 115 2.91 3.13 7.55
CA PHE A 115 3.18 3.49 6.15
C PHE A 115 2.57 2.49 5.16
N ARG A 116 2.28 1.26 5.61
CA ARG A 116 1.55 0.25 4.82
C ARG A 116 0.04 0.48 4.77
N PHE A 117 -0.47 1.39 5.60
CA PHE A 117 -1.84 1.90 5.53
C PHE A 117 -1.89 3.24 4.79
N MET A 118 -0.98 4.15 5.15
CA MET A 118 -0.91 5.51 4.65
C MET A 118 0.46 5.74 4.01
N ALA A 119 0.57 5.46 2.70
CA ALA A 119 1.83 5.48 1.95
C ALA A 119 2.36 6.90 1.61
N SER A 120 2.22 7.83 2.55
CA SER A 120 2.66 9.23 2.46
C SER A 120 3.57 9.58 3.63
N SER A 121 4.29 10.68 3.51
CA SER A 121 5.18 11.14 4.58
C SER A 121 4.39 11.66 5.78
N LEU A 122 4.92 11.51 7.00
CA LEU A 122 4.29 12.06 8.21
C LEU A 122 4.01 13.58 8.11
N SER A 123 4.87 14.35 7.45
CA SER A 123 4.66 15.79 7.24
C SER A 123 3.41 16.06 6.40
N GLU A 124 3.22 15.32 5.31
CA GLU A 124 2.06 15.45 4.42
C GLU A 124 0.77 14.99 5.13
N LEU A 125 0.86 13.92 5.91
CA LEU A 125 -0.27 13.43 6.71
C LEU A 125 -0.68 14.42 7.81
N ALA A 126 0.29 15.04 8.47
CA ALA A 126 0.04 16.07 9.48
C ALA A 126 -0.59 17.33 8.86
N GLU A 127 -0.13 17.75 7.68
CA GLU A 127 -0.68 18.89 6.96
C GLU A 127 -2.17 18.73 6.64
N ASN A 128 -2.60 17.52 6.28
CA ASN A 128 -4.02 17.20 6.03
C ASN A 128 -4.92 17.36 7.27
N LEU A 129 -4.34 17.34 8.48
CA LEU A 129 -5.08 17.52 9.73
C LEU A 129 -5.08 18.97 10.23
N LEU A 130 -4.23 19.84 9.68
CA LEU A 130 -4.10 21.23 10.12
C LEU A 130 -5.36 22.07 9.89
N GLU A 131 -6.23 21.66 8.95
CA GLU A 131 -7.52 22.32 8.68
C GLU A 131 -8.39 22.35 9.95
N ASP A 132 -8.33 21.31 10.78
CA ASP A 132 -9.12 21.18 12.00
C ASP A 132 -8.23 20.78 13.19
N LYS A 133 -7.85 21.80 13.98
CA LYS A 133 -6.99 21.62 15.17
C LYS A 133 -7.59 20.72 16.24
N SER A 134 -8.91 20.48 16.23
CA SER A 134 -9.56 19.58 17.19
C SER A 134 -9.19 18.10 16.97
N ARG A 135 -8.65 17.78 15.78
CA ARG A 135 -8.18 16.43 15.41
C ARG A 135 -6.91 16.00 16.14
N PHE A 136 -6.15 16.95 16.71
CA PHE A 136 -4.91 16.68 17.45
C PHE A 136 -5.17 16.36 18.94
N LYS A 137 -6.03 15.38 19.22
CA LYS A 137 -6.51 15.05 20.58
C LYS A 137 -5.39 14.61 21.51
N GLU A 138 -4.46 13.80 21.03
CA GLU A 138 -3.35 13.26 21.83
C GLU A 138 -2.23 14.28 22.00
N THR A 139 -1.91 15.04 20.94
CA THR A 139 -0.95 16.16 21.03
C THR A 139 -1.45 17.22 22.04
N LEU A 140 -2.75 17.50 22.09
CA LEU A 140 -3.35 18.42 23.06
C LEU A 140 -3.27 17.95 24.52
N LYS A 141 -3.15 16.64 24.78
CA LYS A 141 -2.92 16.13 26.14
C LYS A 141 -1.48 16.37 26.60
N LEU A 142 -0.55 16.44 25.66
CA LEU A 142 0.88 16.62 25.93
C LEU A 142 1.31 18.09 25.90
N PHE A 143 0.65 18.92 25.10
CA PHE A 143 1.02 20.30 24.84
C PHE A 143 -0.16 21.26 25.00
N SER A 144 0.13 22.49 25.43
CA SER A 144 -0.89 23.53 25.59
C SER A 144 -1.40 24.07 24.25
N ASN A 145 -2.62 24.64 24.22
CA ASN A 145 -3.19 25.30 23.03
C ASN A 145 -2.27 26.38 22.43
N LYS A 146 -1.47 27.07 23.25
CA LYS A 146 -0.56 28.13 22.79
C LYS A 146 0.64 27.58 22.01
N THR A 147 1.04 26.36 22.32
CA THR A 147 2.19 25.68 21.70
C THR A 147 1.79 24.77 20.54
N LEU A 148 0.49 24.51 20.36
CA LEU A 148 -0.04 23.57 19.38
C LEU A 148 0.44 23.88 17.96
N ASP A 149 0.39 25.15 17.55
CA ASP A 149 0.82 25.59 16.22
C ASP A 149 2.31 25.33 15.92
N LEU A 150 3.12 25.13 16.97
CA LEU A 150 4.54 24.81 16.83
C LEU A 150 4.80 23.31 16.71
N VAL A 151 3.91 22.48 17.29
CA VAL A 151 4.09 21.03 17.43
C VAL A 151 3.22 20.21 16.47
N THR A 152 2.27 20.82 15.77
CA THR A 152 1.48 20.14 14.73
C THR A 152 2.24 19.99 13.41
N ARG A 153 3.29 20.79 13.20
CA ARG A 153 4.19 20.69 12.05
C ARG A 153 5.37 19.78 12.39
N LYS A 154 5.76 18.92 11.45
CA LYS A 154 6.96 18.10 11.59
C LYS A 154 8.20 18.96 11.87
N GLY A 155 8.93 18.61 12.92
CA GLY A 155 10.15 19.32 13.31
C GLY A 155 11.32 19.06 12.35
N VAL A 156 12.42 19.78 12.58
CA VAL A 156 13.70 19.55 11.89
C VAL A 156 14.78 19.18 12.89
N PHE A 157 15.62 18.23 12.50
CA PHE A 157 16.66 17.68 13.37
C PHE A 157 17.98 17.50 12.61
N PRO A 158 19.14 17.86 13.20
CA PRO A 158 20.42 17.79 12.51
C PRO A 158 21.05 16.39 12.67
N TYR A 159 20.56 15.42 11.88
CA TYR A 159 20.93 14.01 11.98
C TYR A 159 22.44 13.76 11.82
N GLU A 160 23.07 14.36 10.81
CA GLU A 160 24.49 14.15 10.51
C GLU A 160 25.42 14.85 11.50
N TYR A 161 24.93 15.92 12.13
CA TYR A 161 25.71 16.62 13.13
C TYR A 161 25.89 15.79 14.40
N ILE A 162 24.90 14.99 14.79
CA ILE A 162 24.92 14.20 16.02
C ILE A 162 25.57 12.84 15.73
N ASP A 163 26.90 12.84 15.72
CA ASP A 163 27.73 11.63 15.56
C ASP A 163 28.16 11.01 16.90
N ASN A 164 27.95 11.70 18.03
CA ASN A 164 28.35 11.24 19.35
C ASN A 164 27.44 11.74 20.47
N TRP A 165 27.43 11.01 21.59
CA TRP A 165 26.61 11.33 22.77
C TRP A 165 26.98 12.68 23.42
N SER A 166 28.23 13.11 23.34
CA SER A 166 28.69 14.37 23.94
C SER A 166 28.03 15.59 23.29
N LYS A 167 27.72 15.53 21.99
CA LYS A 167 27.01 16.59 21.26
C LYS A 167 25.59 16.83 21.76
N LEU A 168 24.94 15.83 22.36
CA LEU A 168 23.63 16.01 22.99
C LEU A 168 23.69 16.94 24.21
N ASN A 169 24.85 17.08 24.85
CA ASN A 169 25.04 18.00 25.97
C ASN A 169 25.32 19.45 25.53
N GLU A 170 25.39 19.72 24.23
CA GLU A 170 25.59 21.09 23.74
C GLU A 170 24.42 21.99 24.09
N THR A 171 24.73 23.19 24.60
CA THR A 171 23.73 24.12 25.13
C THR A 171 23.23 25.14 24.11
N ARG A 172 23.56 24.94 22.83
CA ARG A 172 23.18 25.83 21.74
C ARG A 172 22.62 25.05 20.58
N LEU A 173 21.66 25.64 19.89
CA LEU A 173 21.19 25.11 18.61
C LEU A 173 22.35 25.19 17.58
N PRO A 174 22.64 24.10 16.85
CA PRO A 174 23.67 24.09 15.81
C PRO A 174 23.39 25.13 14.71
N LEU A 175 24.45 25.53 14.01
CA LEU A 175 24.34 26.46 12.88
C LEU A 175 23.52 25.84 11.73
N LYS A 176 22.99 26.69 10.85
CA LYS A 176 22.18 26.26 9.69
C LYS A 176 22.90 25.20 8.83
N SER A 177 24.21 25.35 8.64
CA SER A 177 25.04 24.40 7.87
C SER A 177 25.08 23.00 8.46
N ALA A 178 24.85 22.85 9.77
CA ALA A 178 24.84 21.56 10.45
C ALA A 178 23.53 20.76 10.22
N PHE A 179 22.53 21.36 9.56
CA PHE A 179 21.27 20.71 9.19
C PHE A 179 21.26 20.22 7.73
N TYR A 180 22.43 20.13 7.10
CA TYR A 180 22.57 19.61 5.75
C TYR A 180 22.13 18.14 5.68
N ASN A 181 21.48 17.75 4.59
CA ASN A 181 20.98 16.40 4.35
C ASN A 181 21.69 15.77 3.15
N SER A 182 22.69 14.93 3.42
CA SER A 182 23.48 14.20 2.42
C SER A 182 22.65 13.22 1.59
N LEU A 183 21.50 12.73 2.09
CA LEU A 183 20.63 11.82 1.32
C LEU A 183 19.90 12.52 0.19
N LYS A 184 19.61 13.81 0.37
CA LYS A 184 18.92 14.63 -0.63
C LYS A 184 19.84 15.65 -1.32
N ASP A 185 21.05 15.81 -0.81
CA ASP A 185 21.98 16.87 -1.20
C ASP A 185 21.31 18.27 -1.10
N GLU A 186 20.65 18.51 0.04
CA GLU A 186 19.83 19.71 0.27
C GLU A 186 20.22 20.41 1.57
N GLU A 187 20.35 21.74 1.52
CA GLU A 187 20.39 22.58 2.72
C GLU A 187 18.98 22.78 3.32
N ILE A 188 18.92 22.97 4.64
CA ILE A 188 17.67 23.30 5.31
C ILE A 188 17.07 24.63 4.80
N ASN A 189 15.76 24.67 4.65
CA ASN A 189 15.04 25.90 4.32
C ASN A 189 15.14 26.93 5.47
N ASN A 190 15.23 28.22 5.13
CA ASN A 190 15.31 29.32 6.10
C ASN A 190 14.09 29.35 7.04
N ASN A 191 12.91 28.99 6.53
CA ASN A 191 11.68 28.92 7.32
C ASN A 191 11.76 27.82 8.39
N ASP A 192 12.34 26.67 8.04
CA ASP A 192 12.45 25.52 8.94
C ASP A 192 13.49 25.75 10.02
N TYR A 193 14.62 26.35 9.67
CA TYR A 193 15.62 26.75 10.66
C TYR A 193 15.11 27.85 11.59
N SER A 194 14.31 28.79 11.07
CA SER A 194 13.65 29.81 11.89
C SER A 194 12.63 29.19 12.85
N HIS A 195 11.92 28.14 12.41
CA HIS A 195 11.01 27.36 13.24
C HIS A 195 11.76 26.65 14.37
N ALA A 196 12.88 25.98 14.08
CA ALA A 196 13.72 25.35 15.09
C ALA A 196 14.20 26.34 16.16
N LYS A 197 14.62 27.54 15.75
CA LYS A 197 14.98 28.62 16.68
C LYS A 197 13.80 29.07 17.55
N LYS A 198 12.59 29.13 17.01
CA LYS A 198 11.37 29.45 17.78
C LYS A 198 11.08 28.36 18.80
N ILE A 199 11.13 27.09 18.41
CA ILE A 199 10.95 25.94 19.32
C ILE A 199 11.95 26.02 20.47
N TRP A 200 13.24 26.18 20.15
CA TRP A 200 14.31 26.28 21.15
C TRP A 200 14.04 27.35 22.21
N LYS A 201 13.55 28.52 21.77
CA LYS A 201 13.22 29.64 22.66
C LYS A 201 11.93 29.41 23.46
N VAL A 202 10.86 28.97 22.80
CA VAL A 202 9.52 28.85 23.42
C VAL A 202 9.49 27.74 24.47
N PHE A 203 10.16 26.62 24.21
CA PHE A 203 10.25 25.49 25.15
C PHE A 203 11.40 25.62 26.15
N ASN A 204 12.15 26.73 26.13
CA ASN A 204 13.28 27.00 27.02
C ASN A 204 14.30 25.85 27.08
N ILE A 205 14.68 25.36 25.91
CA ILE A 205 15.53 24.18 25.75
C ILE A 205 16.97 24.53 26.14
N LYS A 206 17.56 23.70 27.01
CA LYS A 206 18.90 23.93 27.56
C LYS A 206 19.97 23.11 26.84
N THR A 207 19.63 21.93 26.34
CA THR A 207 20.57 21.01 25.71
C THR A 207 20.02 20.46 24.40
N LEU A 208 20.90 20.02 23.50
CA LEU A 208 20.50 19.36 22.26
C LEU A 208 19.80 18.01 22.52
N GLY A 209 20.09 17.36 23.65
CA GLY A 209 19.37 16.18 24.14
C GLY A 209 17.90 16.48 24.44
N GLU A 210 17.62 17.54 25.20
CA GLU A 210 16.24 17.98 25.44
C GLU A 210 15.51 18.35 24.14
N TYR A 211 16.22 18.92 23.16
CA TYR A 211 15.67 19.17 21.82
C TYR A 211 15.32 17.86 21.09
N SER A 212 16.18 16.84 21.20
CA SER A 212 15.95 15.51 20.62
C SER A 212 14.75 14.81 21.25
N ASP A 213 14.62 14.85 22.57
CA ASP A 213 13.48 14.28 23.28
C ASP A 213 12.16 14.95 22.87
N LEU A 214 12.16 16.29 22.78
CA LEU A 214 11.00 17.03 22.31
C LEU A 214 10.67 16.70 20.85
N TYR A 215 11.68 16.58 19.99
CA TYR A 215 11.53 16.21 18.58
C TYR A 215 10.86 14.85 18.43
N LEU A 216 11.39 13.81 19.10
CA LEU A 216 10.86 12.46 19.07
C LEU A 216 9.44 12.39 19.66
N LYS A 217 9.22 13.07 20.79
CA LYS A 217 7.90 13.13 21.43
C LYS A 217 6.84 13.76 20.53
N THR A 218 7.22 14.81 19.80
CA THR A 218 6.32 15.49 18.86
C THR A 218 6.01 14.59 17.66
N ASP A 219 7.01 13.95 17.06
CA ASP A 219 6.79 13.04 15.92
C ASP A 219 5.88 11.85 16.31
N VAL A 220 6.05 11.28 17.50
CA VAL A 220 5.18 10.20 18.01
C VAL A 220 3.75 10.70 18.29
N ALA A 221 3.60 11.89 18.86
CA ALA A 221 2.28 12.48 19.13
C ALA A 221 1.50 12.75 17.83
N ILE A 222 2.16 13.35 16.83
CA ILE A 222 1.58 13.59 15.50
C ILE A 222 1.18 12.26 14.86
N LEU A 223 2.05 11.24 14.89
CA LEU A 223 1.74 9.93 14.31
C LEU A 223 0.51 9.30 14.99
N THR A 224 0.42 9.43 16.31
CA THR A 224 -0.72 8.92 17.08
C THR A 224 -2.00 9.62 16.65
N ASP A 225 -2.01 10.95 16.56
CA ASP A 225 -3.18 11.71 16.09
C ASP A 225 -3.57 11.33 14.66
N VAL A 226 -2.60 11.21 13.75
CA VAL A 226 -2.86 10.80 12.37
C VAL A 226 -3.52 9.42 12.31
N PHE A 227 -2.99 8.45 13.05
CA PHE A 227 -3.51 7.10 13.02
C PHE A 227 -4.86 6.98 13.75
N GLU A 228 -5.09 7.69 14.86
CA GLU A 228 -6.39 7.73 15.54
C GLU A 228 -7.48 8.35 14.66
N ASN A 229 -7.19 9.43 13.93
CA ASN A 229 -8.14 10.01 12.97
C ASN A 229 -8.45 9.03 11.84
N PHE A 230 -7.44 8.31 11.34
CA PHE A 230 -7.64 7.25 10.35
C PHE A 230 -8.53 6.12 10.89
N ARG A 231 -8.33 5.71 12.16
CA ARG A 231 -9.18 4.71 12.84
C ARG A 231 -10.62 5.19 13.00
N ASP A 232 -10.82 6.41 13.50
CA ASP A 232 -12.15 7.02 13.67
C ASP A 232 -12.91 7.07 12.32
N LEU A 233 -12.21 7.40 11.24
CA LEU A 233 -12.76 7.45 9.89
C LEU A 233 -13.12 6.04 9.37
N CYS A 234 -12.23 5.05 9.51
CA CYS A 234 -12.50 3.68 9.13
C CYS A 234 -13.63 3.03 9.95
N LEU A 235 -13.72 3.34 11.24
CA LEU A 235 -14.80 2.85 12.10
C LEU A 235 -16.14 3.45 11.71
N SER A 236 -16.20 4.76 11.41
CA SER A 236 -17.45 5.41 11.01
C SER A 236 -17.93 4.99 9.62
N THR A 237 -17.02 4.79 8.67
CA THR A 237 -17.35 4.46 7.27
C THR A 237 -17.47 2.95 6.99
N LEU A 238 -16.55 2.15 7.50
CA LEU A 238 -16.41 0.72 7.17
C LEU A 238 -16.75 -0.19 8.37
N SER A 239 -16.94 0.39 9.56
CA SER A 239 -17.24 -0.34 10.80
C SER A 239 -16.21 -1.43 11.13
N LEU A 240 -14.97 -1.25 10.68
CA LEU A 240 -13.82 -2.13 10.96
C LEU A 240 -12.66 -1.26 11.45
N ASP A 241 -11.95 -1.72 12.47
CA ASP A 241 -10.81 -1.00 13.04
C ASP A 241 -9.50 -1.44 12.37
N PRO A 242 -8.77 -0.55 11.68
CA PRO A 242 -7.52 -0.89 11.03
C PRO A 242 -6.42 -1.31 12.02
N ALA A 243 -6.55 -1.01 13.32
CA ALA A 243 -5.57 -1.43 14.34
C ALA A 243 -5.49 -2.96 14.54
N HIS A 244 -6.48 -3.72 14.05
CA HIS A 244 -6.45 -5.19 14.06
C HIS A 244 -5.76 -5.80 12.84
N TYR A 245 -5.35 -4.97 11.88
CA TYR A 245 -4.78 -5.40 10.60
C TYR A 245 -3.30 -5.04 10.51
N MET A 246 -2.63 -5.64 9.53
CA MET A 246 -1.19 -5.41 9.28
C MET A 246 -0.94 -4.49 8.09
N THR A 247 -1.86 -4.46 7.13
CA THR A 247 -1.70 -3.74 5.86
C THR A 247 -3.06 -3.23 5.34
N ALA A 248 -3.04 -2.15 4.55
CA ALA A 248 -4.25 -1.65 3.88
C ALA A 248 -4.91 -2.68 2.95
N PRO A 249 -4.19 -3.49 2.14
CA PRO A 249 -4.82 -4.51 1.31
C PRO A 249 -5.57 -5.58 2.12
N GLY A 250 -5.00 -6.05 3.24
CA GLY A 250 -5.68 -7.02 4.11
C GLY A 250 -6.93 -6.40 4.75
N PHE A 251 -6.84 -5.15 5.18
CA PHE A 251 -7.99 -4.40 5.69
C PHE A 251 -9.09 -4.22 4.62
N ALA A 252 -8.72 -3.80 3.42
CA ALA A 252 -9.66 -3.57 2.32
C ALA A 252 -10.36 -4.87 1.88
N PHE A 253 -9.63 -5.99 1.89
CA PHE A 253 -10.20 -7.31 1.58
C PHE A 253 -11.29 -7.70 2.58
N ASP A 254 -11.06 -7.53 3.87
CA ASP A 254 -12.07 -7.83 4.89
C ASP A 254 -13.24 -6.83 4.88
N CYS A 255 -12.98 -5.56 4.54
CA CYS A 255 -14.04 -4.58 4.27
C CYS A 255 -14.94 -5.04 3.11
N MET A 256 -14.34 -5.52 2.01
CA MET A 256 -15.06 -6.06 0.86
C MET A 256 -15.93 -7.26 1.27
N LEU A 257 -15.36 -8.25 1.97
CA LEU A 257 -16.09 -9.43 2.44
C LEU A 257 -17.27 -9.06 3.35
N LYS A 258 -17.07 -8.08 4.23
CA LYS A 258 -18.13 -7.60 5.12
C LYS A 258 -19.25 -6.89 4.35
N TYR A 259 -18.89 -6.08 3.35
CA TYR A 259 -19.85 -5.34 2.54
C TYR A 259 -20.68 -6.27 1.65
N THR A 260 -20.02 -7.20 0.95
CA THR A 260 -20.68 -8.12 0.00
C THR A 260 -21.35 -9.31 0.69
N LYS A 261 -20.91 -9.67 1.91
CA LYS A 261 -21.32 -10.88 2.66
C LYS A 261 -21.10 -12.19 1.90
N VAL A 262 -20.27 -12.16 0.86
CA VAL A 262 -19.92 -13.33 0.05
C VAL A 262 -19.02 -14.26 0.86
N LYS A 263 -19.25 -15.56 0.73
CA LYS A 263 -18.36 -16.60 1.26
C LYS A 263 -17.53 -17.15 0.11
N LEU A 264 -16.24 -16.85 0.14
CA LEU A 264 -15.30 -17.38 -0.84
C LEU A 264 -15.01 -18.85 -0.54
N GLU A 265 -15.09 -19.69 -1.56
CA GLU A 265 -14.61 -21.06 -1.47
C GLU A 265 -13.08 -21.08 -1.44
N LYS A 266 -12.51 -21.98 -0.62
CA LYS A 266 -11.07 -22.23 -0.64
C LYS A 266 -10.79 -23.34 -1.64
N LEU A 267 -9.88 -23.09 -2.58
CA LEU A 267 -9.37 -24.13 -3.45
C LEU A 267 -8.71 -25.22 -2.60
N THR A 268 -9.25 -26.44 -2.66
CA THR A 268 -8.73 -27.60 -1.92
C THR A 268 -7.74 -28.41 -2.75
N ASP A 269 -7.83 -28.34 -4.09
CA ASP A 269 -6.90 -29.00 -5.00
C ASP A 269 -5.65 -28.13 -5.26
N TYR A 270 -4.49 -28.73 -5.00
CA TYR A 270 -3.19 -28.14 -5.24
C TYR A 270 -2.92 -27.85 -6.72
N ASN A 271 -3.35 -28.72 -7.63
CA ASN A 271 -3.13 -28.51 -9.07
C ASN A 271 -3.94 -27.32 -9.58
N MET A 272 -5.17 -27.17 -9.09
CA MET A 272 -6.01 -26.02 -9.41
C MET A 272 -5.38 -24.72 -8.91
N LEU A 273 -4.84 -24.71 -7.69
CA LEU A 273 -4.10 -23.56 -7.17
C LEU A 273 -2.91 -23.17 -8.06
N LEU A 274 -2.07 -24.15 -8.43
CA LEU A 274 -0.93 -23.90 -9.33
C LEU A 274 -1.38 -23.37 -10.70
N TYR A 275 -2.48 -23.90 -11.22
CA TYR A 275 -3.06 -23.47 -12.49
C TYR A 275 -3.47 -21.99 -12.43
N PHE A 276 -4.20 -21.58 -11.39
CA PHE A 276 -4.55 -20.19 -11.14
C PHE A 276 -3.33 -19.30 -10.97
N GLU A 277 -2.36 -19.69 -10.11
CA GLU A 277 -1.14 -18.91 -9.89
C GLU A 277 -0.34 -18.70 -11.18
N SER A 278 -0.27 -19.72 -12.04
CA SER A 278 0.41 -19.62 -13.33
C SER A 278 -0.34 -18.76 -14.36
N SER A 279 -1.65 -18.60 -14.17
CA SER A 279 -2.55 -17.85 -15.04
C SER A 279 -2.67 -16.37 -14.66
N ILE A 280 -2.30 -16.00 -13.42
CA ILE A 280 -2.27 -14.60 -12.98
C ILE A 280 -1.19 -13.85 -13.77
N LYS A 281 -1.62 -12.92 -14.62
CA LYS A 281 -0.76 -12.05 -15.43
C LYS A 281 -1.10 -10.58 -15.13
N GLY A 282 -0.10 -9.71 -15.22
CA GLY A 282 -0.35 -8.26 -15.21
C GLY A 282 -1.01 -7.79 -16.51
N VAL A 283 -1.32 -6.49 -16.58
CA VAL A 283 -1.81 -5.84 -17.82
C VAL A 283 -0.65 -5.64 -18.81
N SER A 284 -0.86 -5.86 -20.11
CA SER A 284 0.14 -5.63 -21.17
C SER A 284 0.14 -4.16 -21.61
N VAL A 285 1.30 -3.49 -21.69
CA VAL A 285 1.42 -2.17 -22.35
C VAL A 285 1.71 -2.40 -23.82
N ASN A 286 0.89 -1.89 -24.74
CA ASN A 286 1.37 -1.31 -26.02
C ASN A 286 0.35 -0.29 -26.56
N GLN A 287 0.90 0.86 -26.97
CA GLN A 287 0.29 1.99 -27.67
C GLN A 287 -0.90 2.68 -26.98
N LEU A 288 -0.68 3.95 -26.62
CA LEU A 288 -1.64 4.90 -26.01
C LEU A 288 -3.02 4.98 -26.69
N LYS A 289 -3.14 4.61 -27.97
CA LYS A 289 -4.42 4.66 -28.71
C LYS A 289 -5.37 3.50 -28.41
N ASP A 290 -4.87 2.30 -28.10
CA ASP A 290 -5.70 1.14 -27.76
C ASP A 290 -5.95 1.01 -26.25
N MET A 291 -5.21 1.76 -25.43
CA MET A 291 -5.38 1.76 -23.98
C MET A 291 -6.75 2.29 -23.52
N LEU A 292 -7.43 3.12 -24.31
CA LEU A 292 -8.82 3.56 -24.05
C LEU A 292 -9.79 2.38 -23.94
N LYS A 293 -9.64 1.37 -24.81
CA LYS A 293 -10.47 0.15 -24.82
C LYS A 293 -10.10 -0.82 -23.71
N GLN A 294 -8.80 -1.05 -23.50
CA GLN A 294 -8.28 -2.00 -22.51
C GLN A 294 -8.48 -1.53 -21.07
N THR A 295 -8.39 -0.23 -20.83
CA THR A 295 -8.65 0.39 -19.52
C THR A 295 -10.12 0.34 -19.14
N TYR A 296 -11.03 0.61 -20.10
CA TYR A 296 -12.47 0.42 -19.91
C TYR A 296 -12.77 -1.03 -19.55
N GLN A 297 -12.15 -2.00 -20.22
CA GLN A 297 -12.27 -3.42 -19.88
C GLN A 297 -11.71 -3.76 -18.48
N THR A 298 -10.63 -3.12 -18.03
CA THR A 298 -10.04 -3.39 -16.71
C THR A 298 -10.87 -2.81 -15.56
N LEU A 299 -11.39 -1.58 -15.71
CA LEU A 299 -12.36 -1.01 -14.76
C LEU A 299 -13.70 -1.78 -14.79
N LYS A 300 -14.14 -2.21 -15.97
CA LYS A 300 -15.28 -3.11 -16.12
C LYS A 300 -14.99 -4.45 -15.43
N SER A 301 -13.77 -4.98 -15.48
CA SER A 301 -13.42 -6.27 -14.83
C SER A 301 -13.54 -6.27 -13.31
N MET A 302 -13.37 -5.12 -12.65
CA MET A 302 -13.62 -4.97 -11.21
C MET A 302 -15.11 -4.74 -10.88
N LEU A 303 -15.92 -4.39 -11.89
CA LEU A 303 -17.36 -4.15 -11.78
C LEU A 303 -18.19 -5.33 -12.33
N THR A 304 -17.55 -6.32 -12.94
CA THR A 304 -18.17 -7.55 -13.44
C THR A 304 -18.11 -8.64 -12.38
N GLU A 305 -19.06 -9.55 -12.45
CA GLU A 305 -19.10 -10.72 -11.58
C GLU A 305 -17.85 -11.58 -11.79
N LEU A 306 -17.25 -12.02 -10.69
CA LEU A 306 -16.06 -12.87 -10.67
C LEU A 306 -16.42 -14.22 -10.05
N PRO A 307 -15.81 -15.34 -10.51
CA PRO A 307 -16.06 -16.65 -9.94
C PRO A 307 -15.57 -16.69 -8.49
N PHE A 308 -16.41 -17.22 -7.58
CA PHE A 308 -16.14 -17.21 -6.14
C PHE A 308 -16.42 -18.54 -5.42
N LYS A 309 -17.05 -19.52 -6.09
CA LYS A 309 -17.41 -20.84 -5.56
C LYS A 309 -17.67 -21.86 -6.67
N ASP A 310 -17.79 -23.12 -6.29
CA ASP A 310 -18.11 -24.31 -7.08
C ASP A 310 -17.05 -24.60 -8.17
N PHE A 311 -15.77 -24.57 -7.78
CA PHE A 311 -14.65 -24.82 -8.70
C PHE A 311 -14.44 -26.32 -8.93
N GLU A 312 -14.56 -26.78 -10.18
CA GLU A 312 -14.37 -28.18 -10.56
C GLU A 312 -13.55 -28.32 -11.86
N TRP A 313 -12.77 -29.41 -11.97
CA TRP A 313 -12.13 -29.78 -13.23
C TRP A 313 -13.15 -30.42 -14.17
N VAL A 314 -13.09 -30.05 -15.45
CA VAL A 314 -13.94 -30.63 -16.48
C VAL A 314 -13.05 -31.14 -17.62
N ASP A 315 -13.00 -32.46 -17.78
CA ASP A 315 -12.09 -33.11 -18.74
C ASP A 315 -12.65 -33.11 -20.18
N ASP A 316 -13.99 -33.18 -20.34
CA ASP A 316 -14.66 -33.34 -21.63
C ASP A 316 -15.59 -32.14 -21.96
N LEU A 317 -14.99 -31.04 -22.43
CA LEU A 317 -15.72 -29.84 -22.82
C LEU A 317 -15.94 -29.77 -24.35
N ASN A 318 -17.11 -30.20 -24.81
CA ASN A 318 -17.64 -29.86 -26.15
C ASN A 318 -18.36 -28.50 -26.11
N ILE A 319 -17.68 -27.47 -25.62
CA ILE A 319 -18.25 -26.13 -25.49
C ILE A 319 -17.68 -25.19 -26.54
N ASP A 320 -18.57 -24.54 -27.28
CA ASP A 320 -18.22 -23.43 -28.16
C ASP A 320 -18.17 -22.14 -27.33
N VAL A 321 -16.95 -21.77 -26.92
CA VAL A 321 -16.66 -20.57 -26.10
C VAL A 321 -17.21 -19.30 -26.72
N THR A 322 -17.37 -19.25 -28.05
CA THR A 322 -17.88 -18.07 -28.77
C THR A 322 -19.39 -17.85 -28.61
N LYS A 323 -20.11 -18.85 -28.09
CA LYS A 323 -21.56 -18.81 -27.88
C LYS A 323 -21.97 -18.60 -26.42
N ILE A 324 -21.01 -18.60 -25.49
CA ILE A 324 -21.27 -18.37 -24.07
C ILE A 324 -21.42 -16.86 -23.86
N PRO A 325 -22.53 -16.39 -23.26
CA PRO A 325 -22.70 -14.98 -22.95
C PRO A 325 -21.79 -14.56 -21.78
N ASP A 326 -21.34 -13.30 -21.79
CA ASP A 326 -20.41 -12.74 -20.79
C ASP A 326 -20.99 -12.74 -19.36
N ASP A 327 -22.31 -12.79 -19.22
CA ASP A 327 -23.08 -12.79 -17.96
C ASP A 327 -23.60 -14.19 -17.57
N SER A 328 -22.95 -15.24 -18.07
CA SER A 328 -23.31 -16.62 -17.70
C SER A 328 -23.09 -16.90 -16.21
N GLU A 329 -24.03 -17.62 -15.59
CA GLU A 329 -23.92 -18.09 -14.21
C GLU A 329 -22.69 -19.00 -13.98
N VAL A 330 -22.17 -19.63 -15.04
CA VAL A 330 -21.01 -20.52 -14.99
C VAL A 330 -19.88 -19.93 -15.83
N GLY A 331 -18.77 -19.60 -15.17
CA GLY A 331 -17.54 -19.18 -15.82
C GLY A 331 -16.64 -20.36 -16.18
N TYR A 332 -15.94 -20.27 -17.31
CA TYR A 332 -14.98 -21.30 -17.76
C TYR A 332 -13.57 -20.72 -17.82
N ILE A 333 -12.58 -21.49 -17.35
CA ILE A 333 -11.17 -21.13 -17.45
C ILE A 333 -10.49 -22.22 -18.29
N LEU A 334 -9.99 -21.84 -19.46
CA LEU A 334 -9.56 -22.79 -20.49
C LEU A 334 -8.07 -22.64 -20.80
N GLU A 335 -7.37 -23.77 -20.88
CA GLU A 335 -6.05 -23.87 -21.49
C GLU A 335 -6.25 -24.32 -22.94
N VAL A 336 -5.87 -23.48 -23.90
CA VAL A 336 -6.11 -23.72 -25.32
C VAL A 336 -4.82 -23.53 -26.13
N ASP A 337 -4.60 -24.42 -27.09
CA ASP A 337 -3.61 -24.23 -28.14
C ASP A 337 -4.19 -23.28 -29.20
N ILE A 338 -3.49 -22.19 -29.48
CA ILE A 338 -3.94 -21.18 -30.45
C ILE A 338 -3.00 -21.19 -31.66
N ASP A 339 -3.56 -21.50 -32.83
CA ASP A 339 -2.88 -21.27 -34.10
C ASP A 339 -2.88 -19.77 -34.42
N TYR A 340 -1.68 -19.19 -34.47
CA TYR A 340 -1.50 -17.76 -34.71
C TYR A 340 -1.23 -17.47 -36.19
N PRO A 341 -2.16 -16.81 -36.92
CA PRO A 341 -2.03 -16.64 -38.36
C PRO A 341 -0.84 -15.77 -38.80
N GLN A 342 -0.15 -16.21 -39.85
CA GLN A 342 1.08 -15.58 -40.34
C GLN A 342 0.89 -14.11 -40.78
N TYR A 343 -0.29 -13.76 -41.29
CA TYR A 343 -0.59 -12.38 -41.71
C TYR A 343 -0.69 -11.37 -40.54
N LEU A 344 -0.88 -11.85 -39.30
CA LEU A 344 -0.86 -11.01 -38.09
C LEU A 344 0.56 -10.75 -37.58
N HIS A 345 1.56 -11.47 -38.10
CA HIS A 345 2.95 -11.32 -37.65
C HIS A 345 3.49 -9.92 -37.95
N GLU A 346 3.22 -9.38 -39.14
CA GLU A 346 3.67 -8.03 -39.53
C GLU A 346 2.90 -6.92 -38.82
N LYS A 347 1.58 -7.10 -38.60
CA LYS A 347 0.74 -6.12 -37.90
C LYS A 347 1.08 -6.01 -36.41
N HIS A 348 1.54 -7.10 -35.80
CA HIS A 348 1.89 -7.14 -34.38
C HIS A 348 3.40 -7.06 -34.14
N ASN A 349 4.17 -6.56 -35.12
CA ASN A 349 5.63 -6.44 -35.03
C ASN A 349 6.08 -5.35 -34.02
N ASP A 350 5.18 -4.40 -33.70
CA ASP A 350 5.39 -3.34 -32.69
C ASP A 350 5.17 -3.82 -31.24
N PHE A 351 4.61 -5.03 -31.04
CA PHE A 351 4.58 -5.64 -29.70
C PHE A 351 6.01 -6.08 -29.33
N PRO A 352 6.47 -5.93 -28.06
CA PRO A 352 7.78 -6.38 -27.66
C PRO A 352 7.85 -7.88 -27.90
N ASN A 353 8.49 -8.23 -29.01
CA ASN A 353 8.40 -9.56 -29.55
C ASN A 353 9.12 -10.50 -28.57
N VAL A 354 8.36 -11.29 -27.80
CA VAL A 354 8.95 -12.23 -26.85
C VAL A 354 9.90 -13.21 -27.58
N ARG A 355 9.75 -13.35 -28.91
CA ARG A 355 10.64 -14.08 -29.83
C ARG A 355 11.99 -13.41 -30.10
N THR A 356 12.12 -12.09 -29.96
CA THR A 356 13.42 -11.40 -30.07
C THR A 356 14.21 -11.39 -28.76
N ARG A 357 13.59 -11.77 -27.63
CA ARG A 357 14.25 -11.85 -26.33
C ARG A 357 15.28 -12.98 -26.32
N VAL A 358 16.48 -12.61 -25.91
CA VAL A 358 17.63 -13.48 -25.83
C VAL A 358 17.78 -13.96 -24.38
N SER A 359 18.02 -15.26 -24.21
CA SER A 359 18.49 -15.84 -22.95
C SER A 359 19.99 -15.61 -22.82
N LEU A 360 20.42 -14.94 -21.76
CA LEU A 360 21.83 -14.60 -21.53
C LEU A 360 22.41 -15.53 -20.46
N LYS A 361 23.52 -16.21 -20.78
CA LYS A 361 24.27 -17.04 -19.84
C LYS A 361 25.67 -16.49 -19.67
N LEU A 362 26.02 -16.14 -18.43
CA LEU A 362 27.38 -15.76 -18.07
C LEU A 362 28.22 -17.02 -17.89
N VAL A 363 29.42 -17.01 -18.46
CA VAL A 363 30.34 -18.14 -18.46
C VAL A 363 31.74 -17.63 -18.18
N SER A 364 32.43 -18.30 -17.26
CA SER A 364 33.81 -18.00 -16.86
C SER A 364 34.83 -19.03 -17.34
N SER A 365 34.39 -20.03 -18.10
CA SER A 365 35.23 -21.10 -18.61
C SER A 365 35.05 -21.29 -20.11
N ASP A 366 36.16 -21.31 -20.85
CA ASP A 366 36.17 -21.51 -22.31
C ASP A 366 35.50 -22.82 -22.74
N LYS A 367 35.63 -23.88 -21.94
CA LYS A 367 34.99 -25.18 -22.22
C LYS A 367 33.47 -25.08 -22.19
N GLN A 368 32.91 -24.35 -21.22
CA GLN A 368 31.47 -24.16 -21.10
C GLN A 368 30.94 -23.20 -22.17
N ALA A 369 31.72 -22.17 -22.51
CA ALA A 369 31.39 -21.22 -23.56
C ALA A 369 31.29 -21.93 -24.92
N ASN A 370 32.30 -22.72 -25.29
CA ASN A 370 32.30 -23.49 -26.54
C ASN A 370 31.10 -24.44 -26.62
N LYS A 371 30.75 -25.11 -25.52
CA LYS A 371 29.56 -25.98 -25.46
C LYS A 371 28.26 -25.22 -25.71
N LEU A 372 28.13 -23.98 -25.23
CA LEU A 372 26.93 -23.16 -25.42
C LEU A 372 26.88 -22.50 -26.81
N MET A 373 28.04 -22.21 -27.42
CA MET A 373 28.17 -21.69 -28.78
C MET A 373 27.86 -22.73 -29.85
N MET A 374 28.07 -24.02 -29.57
CA MET A 374 27.74 -25.12 -30.48
C MET A 374 26.24 -25.46 -30.54
N LYS A 375 25.40 -24.88 -29.67
CA LYS A 375 23.95 -25.11 -29.72
C LYS A 375 23.33 -24.32 -30.88
N ASN A 376 22.33 -24.92 -31.52
CA ASN A 376 21.49 -24.23 -32.53
C ASN A 376 20.74 -23.00 -31.96
N THR A 377 20.64 -22.88 -30.64
CA THR A 377 20.10 -21.71 -29.95
C THR A 377 21.09 -20.56 -29.87
N PHE A 378 22.37 -20.71 -30.22
CA PHE A 378 23.36 -19.62 -30.12
C PHE A 378 23.02 -18.47 -31.06
N LYS A 379 23.05 -17.23 -30.54
CA LYS A 379 22.83 -16.01 -31.30
C LYS A 379 24.10 -15.16 -31.40
N ASP A 380 24.71 -14.86 -30.25
CA ASP A 380 25.87 -13.96 -30.19
C ASP A 380 26.66 -14.11 -28.87
N ARG A 381 27.78 -13.39 -28.70
CA ARG A 381 28.55 -13.34 -27.45
C ARG A 381 29.06 -11.93 -27.12
N THR A 382 29.02 -11.58 -25.84
CA THR A 382 29.62 -10.35 -25.30
C THR A 382 30.76 -10.72 -24.36
N ILE A 383 31.98 -10.25 -24.62
CA ILE A 383 33.15 -10.49 -23.77
C ILE A 383 33.31 -9.30 -22.83
N TYR A 384 33.26 -9.55 -21.52
CA TYR A 384 33.43 -8.50 -20.50
C TYR A 384 34.87 -8.44 -19.98
N SER A 385 35.56 -9.58 -19.88
CA SER A 385 36.98 -9.70 -19.51
C SER A 385 37.55 -11.05 -19.95
N GLU A 386 38.86 -11.26 -19.78
CA GLU A 386 39.54 -12.52 -20.15
C GLU A 386 38.90 -13.78 -19.56
N ASN A 387 38.27 -13.66 -18.38
CA ASN A 387 37.64 -14.78 -17.67
C ASN A 387 36.11 -14.65 -17.57
N LEU A 388 35.48 -13.76 -18.34
CA LEU A 388 34.03 -13.56 -18.25
C LEU A 388 33.41 -13.18 -19.59
N MET A 389 32.50 -14.03 -20.05
CA MET A 389 31.76 -13.84 -21.30
C MET A 389 30.28 -14.15 -21.11
N ALA A 390 29.41 -13.34 -21.71
CA ALA A 390 28.00 -13.64 -21.88
C ALA A 390 27.75 -14.31 -23.23
N ILE A 391 27.03 -15.43 -23.21
CA ILE A 391 26.51 -16.09 -24.40
C ILE A 391 25.02 -15.77 -24.54
N HIS A 392 24.66 -15.24 -25.70
CA HIS A 392 23.30 -14.88 -26.09
C HIS A 392 22.66 -16.07 -26.82
N GLN A 393 21.51 -16.55 -26.33
CA GLN A 393 20.77 -17.67 -26.93
C GLN A 393 19.31 -17.33 -27.26
N HIS A 394 18.77 -17.91 -28.34
CA HIS A 394 17.33 -17.98 -28.59
C HIS A 394 16.65 -18.87 -27.56
N LYS A 395 15.39 -18.57 -27.24
CA LYS A 395 14.56 -19.42 -26.38
C LYS A 395 13.88 -20.49 -27.22
N GLU A 396 14.05 -21.76 -26.85
CA GLU A 396 13.40 -22.91 -27.50
C GLU A 396 11.89 -22.91 -27.26
N THR A 397 11.47 -22.50 -26.05
CA THR A 397 10.06 -22.34 -25.67
C THR A 397 9.82 -20.91 -25.25
N ILE A 398 8.84 -20.27 -25.88
CA ILE A 398 8.49 -18.87 -25.63
C ILE A 398 7.20 -18.85 -24.82
N LYS A 399 7.34 -18.63 -23.52
CA LYS A 399 6.19 -18.43 -22.64
C LYS A 399 5.76 -16.96 -22.69
N PHE A 400 4.51 -16.70 -23.06
CA PHE A 400 3.90 -15.36 -22.98
C PHE A 400 3.39 -15.13 -21.56
N ASP A 401 4.33 -14.85 -20.64
CA ASP A 401 4.12 -14.81 -19.19
C ASP A 401 4.33 -13.44 -18.54
N LYS A 402 4.79 -12.42 -19.29
CA LYS A 402 5.15 -11.11 -18.72
C LYS A 402 4.43 -9.94 -19.37
N ALA A 403 3.60 -9.31 -18.56
CA ALA A 403 3.01 -8.00 -18.82
C ALA A 403 3.93 -6.87 -18.32
N ILE A 404 3.84 -5.69 -18.92
CA ILE A 404 4.57 -4.48 -18.50
C ILE A 404 3.56 -3.59 -17.76
N TYR A 405 3.94 -2.97 -16.64
CA TYR A 405 3.00 -2.36 -15.69
C TYR A 405 2.40 -1.00 -16.16
N VAL A 406 1.05 -0.85 -16.13
CA VAL A 406 0.28 0.32 -16.66
C VAL A 406 -0.60 1.01 -15.60
N GLY A 407 -0.28 0.97 -14.30
CA GLY A 407 -1.17 1.54 -13.27
C GLY A 407 -1.57 3.01 -13.53
N SER A 408 -0.65 3.85 -13.99
CA SER A 408 -0.87 5.29 -14.17
C SER A 408 -1.62 5.66 -15.44
N ALA A 409 -1.43 4.93 -16.54
CA ALA A 409 -2.11 5.28 -17.79
C ALA A 409 -3.56 4.75 -17.84
N ILE A 410 -3.86 3.70 -17.07
CA ILE A 410 -5.24 3.26 -16.76
C ILE A 410 -6.00 4.38 -16.03
N LEU A 411 -5.38 5.00 -15.02
CA LEU A 411 -5.99 6.12 -14.30
C LEU A 411 -6.17 7.36 -15.18
N ASP A 412 -5.22 7.66 -16.06
CA ASP A 412 -5.31 8.81 -16.96
C ASP A 412 -6.42 8.66 -18.01
N VAL A 413 -6.57 7.47 -18.56
CA VAL A 413 -7.66 7.13 -19.47
C VAL A 413 -9.03 7.14 -18.76
N SER A 414 -9.10 6.81 -17.47
CA SER A 414 -10.36 6.91 -16.72
C SER A 414 -10.95 8.33 -16.70
N LYS A 415 -10.13 9.37 -16.94
CA LYS A 415 -10.55 10.77 -17.05
C LYS A 415 -11.50 11.03 -18.22
N THR A 416 -11.42 10.27 -19.31
CA THR A 416 -12.34 10.43 -20.45
C THR A 416 -13.75 9.92 -20.15
N PHE A 417 -13.88 9.03 -19.15
CA PHE A 417 -15.16 8.47 -18.68
C PHE A 417 -15.50 8.95 -17.27
N ILE A 418 -14.86 10.02 -16.81
CA ILE A 418 -14.95 10.51 -15.44
C ILE A 418 -16.39 10.82 -15.02
N HIS A 419 -17.28 11.16 -15.95
CA HIS A 419 -18.69 11.39 -15.68
C HIS A 419 -19.39 10.18 -15.02
N ASN A 420 -19.05 8.95 -15.45
CA ASN A 420 -19.63 7.71 -14.89
C ASN A 420 -18.88 7.23 -13.64
N LEU A 421 -17.61 7.61 -13.49
CA LEU A 421 -16.74 7.24 -12.37
C LEU A 421 -16.66 8.32 -11.29
N PHE A 422 -17.29 9.48 -11.52
CA PHE A 422 -17.31 10.63 -10.62
C PHE A 422 -17.68 10.29 -9.17
N PRO A 423 -18.63 9.37 -8.91
CA PRO A 423 -18.95 8.98 -7.54
C PRO A 423 -17.82 8.27 -6.79
N TYR A 424 -16.77 7.80 -7.48
CA TYR A 424 -15.69 7.00 -6.91
C TYR A 424 -14.33 7.71 -6.93
N PHE A 425 -14.26 8.96 -7.40
CA PHE A 425 -13.03 9.73 -7.52
C PHE A 425 -13.00 10.94 -6.59
N ASP A 426 -11.81 11.23 -6.06
CA ASP A 426 -11.44 12.50 -5.45
C ASP A 426 -10.86 13.43 -6.52
N THR A 427 -11.67 14.39 -6.98
CA THR A 427 -11.31 15.42 -7.97
C THR A 427 -11.04 16.79 -7.32
N SER A 428 -10.81 16.84 -6.01
CA SER A 428 -10.58 18.07 -5.26
C SER A 428 -9.30 18.82 -5.65
N ASN A 429 -8.39 18.17 -6.37
CA ASN A 429 -7.15 18.75 -6.87
C ASN A 429 -7.26 19.30 -8.31
N TYR A 430 -8.45 19.31 -8.89
CA TYR A 430 -8.69 19.88 -10.22
C TYR A 430 -8.71 21.41 -10.15
N PRO A 431 -8.46 22.13 -11.25
CA PRO A 431 -8.69 23.57 -11.32
C PRO A 431 -10.15 23.91 -10.95
N LYS A 432 -10.38 24.99 -10.20
CA LYS A 432 -11.74 25.37 -9.71
C LYS A 432 -12.73 25.66 -10.85
N ASP A 433 -12.19 26.01 -12.00
CA ASP A 433 -12.85 26.28 -13.27
C ASP A 433 -13.17 25.01 -14.08
N HIS A 434 -12.68 23.84 -13.64
CA HIS A 434 -12.91 22.57 -14.31
C HIS A 434 -14.28 21.98 -13.95
N TYR A 435 -15.02 21.48 -14.95
CA TYR A 435 -16.39 20.95 -14.79
C TYR A 435 -16.51 19.75 -13.83
N CYS A 436 -15.43 18.96 -13.67
CA CYS A 436 -15.30 17.89 -12.67
C CYS A 436 -14.75 18.30 -11.31
N PHE A 437 -14.51 19.58 -11.03
CA PHE A 437 -14.03 19.99 -9.70
C PHE A 437 -15.11 19.72 -8.64
N ASN A 438 -14.78 18.93 -7.62
CA ASN A 438 -15.66 18.67 -6.49
C ASN A 438 -14.85 18.39 -5.23
N GLU A 439 -15.24 19.00 -4.11
CA GLU A 439 -14.58 18.83 -2.81
C GLU A 439 -15.24 17.73 -1.95
N ASN A 440 -16.36 17.15 -2.39
CA ASN A 440 -17.14 16.18 -1.61
C ASN A 440 -16.33 14.95 -1.16
N HIS A 441 -15.37 14.49 -1.97
CA HIS A 441 -14.54 13.31 -1.68
C HIS A 441 -13.10 13.65 -1.29
N LYS A 442 -12.81 14.93 -1.01
CA LYS A 442 -11.46 15.42 -0.71
C LYS A 442 -10.84 14.61 0.44
N ASN A 443 -9.75 13.90 0.15
CA ASN A 443 -8.99 13.08 1.10
C ASN A 443 -9.82 12.00 1.82
N GLN A 444 -10.91 11.53 1.22
CA GLN A 444 -11.70 10.41 1.76
C GLN A 444 -11.11 9.06 1.32
N PRO A 445 -10.85 8.12 2.24
CA PRO A 445 -10.39 6.77 1.91
C PRO A 445 -11.45 6.00 1.10
N GLY A 446 -11.00 5.20 0.13
CA GLY A 446 -11.89 4.42 -0.75
C GLY A 446 -12.21 5.10 -2.09
N TYR A 447 -11.84 6.37 -2.25
CA TYR A 447 -11.97 7.12 -3.51
C TYR A 447 -10.63 7.20 -4.24
N PHE A 448 -10.65 7.09 -5.56
CA PHE A 448 -9.46 7.20 -6.40
C PHE A 448 -9.05 8.67 -6.57
N LYS A 449 -7.81 9.01 -6.23
CA LYS A 449 -7.27 10.36 -6.46
C LYS A 449 -6.49 10.39 -7.77
N ASP A 450 -6.81 11.35 -8.64
CA ASP A 450 -6.00 11.61 -9.82
C ASP A 450 -4.73 12.37 -9.44
N GLU A 451 -3.54 11.78 -9.59
CA GLU A 451 -2.28 12.46 -9.24
C GLU A 451 -1.98 13.71 -10.10
N MET A 452 -2.66 13.89 -11.24
CA MET A 452 -2.30 14.90 -12.25
C MET A 452 -3.23 16.12 -12.29
N GLY A 453 -4.24 16.17 -11.42
CA GLY A 453 -5.15 17.32 -11.28
C GLY A 453 -5.89 17.66 -12.57
N GLY A 454 -6.37 16.65 -13.31
CA GLY A 454 -7.17 16.79 -14.53
C GLY A 454 -6.37 16.94 -15.83
N LYS A 455 -5.03 16.93 -15.78
CA LYS A 455 -4.18 16.97 -16.99
C LYS A 455 -4.02 15.58 -17.61
N PHE A 456 -4.05 15.47 -18.94
CA PHE A 456 -3.83 14.22 -19.69
C PHE A 456 -2.33 13.92 -19.89
N LEU A 457 -1.97 12.64 -19.91
CA LEU A 457 -0.64 12.13 -20.26
C LEU A 457 -0.45 12.19 -21.78
N LYS A 458 0.68 12.77 -22.18
CA LYS A 458 1.20 12.71 -23.54
C LYS A 458 2.15 11.52 -23.70
N GLU A 459 3.08 11.36 -22.76
CA GLU A 459 4.08 10.29 -22.76
C GLU A 459 4.27 9.73 -21.34
N PHE A 460 4.48 8.42 -21.21
CA PHE A 460 4.69 7.76 -19.92
C PHE A 460 5.70 6.62 -20.05
N VAL A 461 6.69 6.59 -19.17
CA VAL A 461 7.72 5.54 -19.08
C VAL A 461 7.81 5.07 -17.63
N SER A 462 7.59 3.78 -17.37
CA SER A 462 7.76 3.19 -16.04
C SER A 462 8.68 1.97 -16.08
N LEU A 463 9.64 1.94 -15.15
CA LEU A 463 10.60 0.84 -15.01
C LEU A 463 10.24 -0.08 -13.83
N ARG A 464 9.67 0.46 -12.75
CA ARG A 464 9.17 -0.28 -11.56
C ARG A 464 8.21 0.60 -10.74
N PRO A 465 7.45 0.05 -9.78
CA PRO A 465 6.65 0.86 -8.87
C PRO A 465 7.49 1.96 -8.24
N LYS A 466 6.98 3.19 -8.27
CA LYS A 466 7.67 4.41 -7.78
C LYS A 466 8.93 4.81 -8.57
N LEU A 467 9.21 4.25 -9.75
CA LEU A 467 10.23 4.70 -10.69
C LEU A 467 9.61 4.90 -12.08
N TYR A 468 9.20 6.12 -12.37
CA TYR A 468 8.53 6.47 -13.62
C TYR A 468 8.78 7.93 -14.00
N ALA A 469 8.71 8.20 -15.30
CA ALA A 469 8.73 9.54 -15.87
C ALA A 469 7.50 9.72 -16.76
N TYR A 470 6.92 10.90 -16.75
CA TYR A 470 5.79 11.21 -17.60
C TYR A 470 5.78 12.65 -18.06
N LYS A 471 5.14 12.88 -19.20
CA LYS A 471 4.93 14.19 -19.82
C LYS A 471 3.44 14.42 -20.00
N THR A 472 2.96 15.60 -19.62
CA THR A 472 1.56 16.00 -19.85
C THR A 472 1.38 16.60 -21.24
N GLU A 473 0.12 16.77 -21.69
CA GLU A 473 -0.17 17.51 -22.94
C GLU A 473 0.42 18.93 -22.96
N ASN A 474 0.52 19.57 -21.79
CA ASN A 474 1.13 20.89 -21.62
C ASN A 474 2.68 20.85 -21.62
N ASN A 475 3.28 19.70 -21.95
CA ASN A 475 4.71 19.42 -21.87
C ASN A 475 5.32 19.55 -20.46
N ASP A 476 4.53 19.44 -19.39
CA ASP A 476 5.08 19.34 -18.04
C ASP A 476 5.73 17.97 -17.88
N GLU A 477 7.03 17.92 -17.59
CA GLU A 477 7.78 16.69 -17.35
C GLU A 477 7.94 16.42 -15.86
N VAL A 478 7.53 15.23 -15.42
CA VAL A 478 7.66 14.79 -14.03
C VAL A 478 8.40 13.47 -13.99
N LYS A 479 9.53 13.46 -13.29
CA LYS A 479 10.34 12.26 -13.02
C LYS A 479 10.17 11.89 -11.54
N LYS A 480 9.60 10.72 -11.24
CA LYS A 480 9.42 10.19 -9.89
C LYS A 480 10.30 8.96 -9.67
N ALA A 481 11.20 9.03 -8.69
CA ALA A 481 12.01 7.91 -8.21
C ALA A 481 11.93 7.84 -6.67
N LYS A 482 11.09 6.96 -6.13
CA LYS A 482 10.96 6.71 -4.69
C LYS A 482 11.27 5.24 -4.37
N ALA A 483 12.54 4.83 -4.46
CA ALA A 483 13.18 3.79 -3.63
C ALA A 483 14.65 3.55 -4.04
N SER A 484 15.49 3.30 -3.02
CA SER A 484 16.94 2.99 -2.98
C SER A 484 17.90 4.13 -3.31
N ASN A 485 18.42 4.77 -2.25
CA ASN A 485 19.66 5.54 -2.25
C ASN A 485 20.73 4.75 -3.04
N GLY A 486 21.26 5.33 -4.11
CA GLY A 486 22.41 4.78 -4.83
C GLY A 486 22.20 4.32 -6.28
N VAL A 487 21.09 4.65 -6.96
CA VAL A 487 20.98 4.42 -8.42
C VAL A 487 21.07 5.76 -9.15
N HIS A 488 22.20 5.99 -9.82
CA HIS A 488 22.38 7.10 -10.75
C HIS A 488 21.34 7.01 -11.88
N LEU A 489 20.55 8.08 -12.06
CA LEU A 489 19.67 8.26 -13.21
C LEU A 489 20.55 8.29 -14.48
N ILE A 490 20.37 7.29 -15.35
CA ILE A 490 20.81 7.39 -16.73
C ILE A 490 19.82 8.35 -17.40
N ASP A 491 20.30 9.46 -17.92
CA ASP A 491 19.50 10.39 -18.72
C ASP A 491 18.87 9.63 -19.89
N LEU A 492 17.56 9.38 -19.78
CA LEU A 492 16.74 8.94 -20.90
C LEU A 492 16.40 10.20 -21.71
N CYS A 493 17.20 10.49 -22.73
CA CYS A 493 16.82 11.42 -23.78
C CYS A 493 15.58 10.86 -24.49
N PHE A 494 14.47 11.59 -24.40
CA PHE A 494 13.34 11.41 -25.31
C PHE A 494 13.80 11.93 -26.68
N VAL A 495 13.93 11.04 -27.66
CA VAL A 495 14.12 11.40 -29.08
C VAL A 495 12.78 11.28 -29.78
#